data_AF-A0A947PEV1-F1
#
_entry.id   AF-A0A947PEV1-F1
#
_cell.length_a   1.000
_cell.length_b   1.000
_cell.length_c   1.000
_cell.angle_alpha   90.00
_cell.angle_beta   90.00
_cell.angle_gamma   90.00
#
_symmetry.space_group_name_H-M   'P 1'
#
loop_
_entity.id
_entity.type
_entity.pdbx_description
1 polymer ?
#
loop_
_entity_poly.entity_id
_entity_poly.type
_entity_poly.pdbx_seq_one_letter_code
_entity_poly.pdbx_strand_id
1 'polypeptide(L)' 'MNVFTFNLMILLQRVDDALSIERRKSRPNGDLVARLRARRDALMGRLRRSWAGPVVLGA' A
#
# COMPACT_ATOMS: atom_id res chain seq x y z
N MET A 1 16.88 5.58 -4.83
CA MET A 1 15.46 5.45 -4.44
C MET A 1 15.08 6.68 -3.60
N ASN A 2 14.05 7.44 -3.99
CA ASN A 2 13.68 8.68 -3.27
C ASN A 2 13.12 8.36 -1.86
N VAL A 3 13.35 9.24 -0.88
CA VAL A 3 12.75 9.20 0.48
C VAL A 3 11.24 9.00 0.41
N PHE A 4 10.58 9.61 -0.57
CA PHE A 4 9.14 9.40 -0.82
C PHE A 4 8.80 7.93 -1.12
N THR A 5 9.56 7.29 -2.01
CA THR A 5 9.39 5.87 -2.36
C THR A 5 9.67 4.97 -1.16
N PHE A 6 10.71 5.26 -0.37
CA PHE A 6 11.02 4.52 0.84
C PHE A 6 9.87 4.60 1.85
N ASN A 7 9.32 5.80 2.09
CA ASN A 7 8.16 5.98 2.97
C ASN A 7 6.93 5.21 2.47
N LEU A 8 6.70 5.16 1.16
CA LEU A 8 5.60 4.35 0.58
C LEU A 8 5.81 2.86 0.85
N MET A 9 7.04 2.34 0.75
CA MET A 9 7.34 0.94 1.05
C MET A 9 7.10 0.61 2.53
N ILE A 10 7.56 1.47 3.45
CA ILE A 10 7.31 1.30 4.89
C ILE A 10 5.81 1.32 5.21
N LEU A 11 5.06 2.24 4.60
CA LEU A 11 3.61 2.30 4.78
C LEU A 11 2.90 1.06 4.23
N LEU A 12 3.35 0.52 3.10
CA LEU A 12 2.80 -0.70 2.53
C LEU A 12 3.05 -1.90 3.46
N GLN A 13 4.28 -2.05 3.96
CA GLN A 13 4.64 -3.10 4.92
C GLN A 13 3.74 -3.07 6.17
N ARG A 14 3.52 -1.89 6.75
CA ARG A 14 2.64 -1.75 7.92
C ARG A 14 1.18 -2.12 7.65
N VAL A 15 0.69 -1.85 6.43
CA VAL A 15 -0.68 -2.22 6.04
C VAL A 15 -0.79 -3.74 5.84
N ASP A 16 0.22 -4.37 5.23
CA ASP A 16 0.27 -5.82 5.09
C ASP A 16 0.38 -6.53 6.45
N ASP A 17 1.16 -5.98 7.39
CA ASP A 17 1.24 -6.48 8.77
C ASP A 17 -0.11 -6.36 9.49
N ALA A 18 -0.79 -5.20 9.37
CA ALA A 18 -2.12 -5.00 9.95
C ALA A 18 -3.16 -5.95 9.35
N LEU A 19 -3.10 -6.22 8.04
CA LEU A 19 -3.95 -7.22 7.37
C LEU A 19 -3.68 -8.63 7.89
N SER A 20 -2.40 -8.99 8.06
CA SER A 20 -1.98 -10.28 8.58
C SER A 20 -2.49 -10.49 10.01
N ILE A 21 -2.34 -9.48 10.87
CA ILE A 21 -2.81 -9.50 12.26
C ILE A 21 -4.33 -9.63 12.30
N GLU A 22 -5.06 -8.79 11.55
CA GLU A 22 -6.53 -8.81 11.57
C GLU A 22 -7.10 -10.15 11.09
N ARG A 23 -6.49 -10.76 10.06
CA ARG A 23 -6.90 -12.09 9.55
C ARG A 23 -6.62 -13.23 10.53
N ARG A 24 -5.63 -13.09 11.41
CA ARG A 24 -5.29 -14.10 12.42
C ARG A 24 -6.16 -14.01 13.68
N LYS A 25 -6.98 -12.97 13.83
CA LYS A 25 -7.90 -12.85 14.95
C LYS A 25 -8.99 -13.91 14.86
N SER A 26 -9.43 -14.42 16.01
CA SER A 26 -10.55 -15.38 16.09
C SER A 26 -11.87 -14.82 15.55
N ARG A 27 -12.02 -13.49 15.51
CA ARG A 27 -13.12 -12.78 14.85
C ARG A 27 -12.56 -11.61 14.03
N PRO A 28 -12.25 -11.81 12.75
CA PRO A 28 -11.73 -10.74 11.90
C PRO A 28 -12.82 -9.70 11.61
N ASN A 29 -12.45 -8.42 11.70
CA ASN A 29 -13.32 -7.32 11.30
C ASN A 29 -13.27 -7.14 9.77
N GLY A 30 -14.33 -7.56 9.09
CA GLY A 30 -14.45 -7.48 7.62
C GLY A 30 -14.30 -6.05 7.07
N ASP A 31 -14.87 -5.06 7.75
CA ASP A 31 -14.78 -3.65 7.34
C ASP A 31 -13.35 -3.11 7.44
N LEU A 32 -12.65 -3.50 8.52
CA LEU A 32 -11.25 -3.13 8.71
C LEU A 32 -10.36 -3.79 7.64
N VAL A 33 -10.59 -5.07 7.34
CA VAL A 33 -9.88 -5.78 6.26
C VAL A 33 -10.14 -5.11 4.90
N ALA A 34 -11.38 -4.72 4.61
CA ALA A 34 -11.73 -4.02 3.37
C ALA A 34 -11.03 -2.66 3.27
N ARG A 35 -11.03 -1.87 4.35
CA ARG A 35 -10.31 -0.57 4.41
C ARG A 35 -8.81 -0.73 4.23
N LEU A 36 -8.20 -1.71 4.88
CA LEU A 36 -6.78 -1.99 4.77
C LEU A 36 -6.41 -2.46 3.35
N ARG A 37 -7.24 -3.28 2.70
CA ARG A 37 -7.06 -3.65 1.28
C ARG A 37 -7.11 -2.43 0.36
N ALA A 38 -8.14 -1.59 0.48
CA ALA A 38 -8.26 -0.37 -0.32
C ALA A 38 -7.04 0.56 -0.13
N ARG A 39 -6.54 0.68 1.11
CA ARG A 39 -5.34 1.45 1.42
C ARG A 39 -4.08 0.85 0.80
N ARG A 40 -3.93 -0.47 0.82
CA ARG A 40 -2.83 -1.20 0.17
C ARG A 40 -2.82 -0.93 -1.34
N ASP A 41 -3.97 -1.04 -2.00
CA ASP A 41 -4.08 -0.82 -3.45
C ASP A 41 -3.74 0.63 -3.84
N ALA A 42 -4.19 1.60 -3.04
CA ALA A 42 -3.83 3.01 -3.23
C ALA A 42 -2.32 3.25 -3.06
N LEU A 43 -1.67 2.64 -2.05
CA LEU A 43 -0.23 2.72 -1.83
C LEU A 43 0.56 2.06 -2.96
N MET A 44 0.14 0.88 -3.42
CA MET A 44 0.72 0.21 -4.59
C MET A 44 0.60 1.07 -5.85
N GLY A 45 -0.55 1.71 -6.09
CA GLY A 45 -0.72 2.61 -7.21
C GLY A 45 0.23 3.81 -7.16
N ARG A 46 0.47 4.37 -5.96
CA ARG A 46 1.46 5.44 -5.76
C ARG A 46 2.89 4.95 -5.94
N LEU A 47 3.21 3.75 -5.42
CA LEU A 47 4.53 3.15 -5.56
C LEU A 47 4.86 2.86 -7.03
N ARG A 48 3.90 2.30 -7.76
CA ARG A 48 4.00 2.05 -9.20
C ARG A 48 4.27 3.34 -9.98
N ARG A 49 3.56 4.43 -9.68
CA ARG A 49 3.83 5.76 -10.29
C ARG A 49 5.21 6.30 -9.91
N SER A 50 5.63 6.12 -8.66
CA SER A 50 6.94 6.55 -8.19
C SER A 50 8.08 5.80 -8.87
N TRP A 51 7.87 4.52 -9.20
CA TRP A 51 8.83 3.67 -9.90
C TRP A 51 8.80 3.85 -11.42
N ALA A 52 7.64 4.18 -12.00
CA ALA A 52 7.49 4.43 -13.43
C ALA A 52 8.25 5.68 -13.91
N GLY A 53 8.80 6.50 -13.00
CA GLY A 53 9.38 7.79 -13.35
C GLY A 53 8.33 8.75 -13.93
N PRO A 54 8.68 10.02 -14.24
CA PRO A 54 7.79 10.85 -15.03
C PRO A 54 7.57 10.11 -16.35
N VAL A 55 6.30 9.76 -16.63
CA VAL A 55 5.90 9.47 -18.00
C VAL A 55 6.18 10.76 -18.75
N VAL A 56 7.28 10.82 -19.48
CA VAL A 56 7.48 11.80 -20.53
C VAL A 56 6.38 11.48 -21.53
N LEU A 57 5.22 12.12 -21.36
CA LEU A 57 4.25 12.32 -22.42
C LEU A 57 4.93 13.26 -23.42
N GLY A 58 5.84 12.70 -24.21
CA GLY A 58 6.39 13.33 -25.39
C GLY A 58 5.51 12.96 -26.56
N ALA A 59 4.73 13.94 -27.03
CA ALA A 59 4.34 14.20 -28.43
C ALA A 59 3.18 15.20 -28.42
#